data_AF-A0A537FSH9-F1
#
_entry.id   AF-A0A537FSH9-F1
#
_cell.length_a   1.000
_cell.length_b   1.000
_cell.length_c   1.000
_cell.angle_alpha   90.00
_cell.angle_beta   90.00
_cell.angle_gamma   90.00
#
_symmetry.space_group_name_H-M   'P 1'
#
loop_
_entity.id
_entity.type
_entity.pdbx_description
1 polymer ?
#
loop_
_entity_poly.entity_id
_entity_poly.type
_entity_poly.pdbx_seq_one_letter_code
_entity_poly.pdbx_strand_id
1 'polypeptide(L)'
;METNRVRDNPLSGRPYSQILPDSNFVIALLRKHRDLEDEIKAEVRGKIVIVVLDLVIWELERLARTRSSATATWAKAGLAFFSRRNYPIAEHKPGPSDVDASLIAFALTEKIPTAIATIDRELKSALDSLGIPSILPRTSHGLVAEGFHL
;
A
#
# COMPACT_ATOMS: atom_id res chain seq x y z
N MET A 1 -43.77 17.97 -14.25
CA MET A 1 -43.93 17.25 -12.97
C MET A 1 -42.98 16.06 -12.99
N GLU A 2 -42.11 16.02 -11.99
CA GLU A 2 -41.12 14.97 -11.74
C GLU A 2 -41.80 13.62 -11.47
N THR A 3 -41.07 12.52 -11.69
CA THR A 3 -40.54 11.73 -10.55
C THR A 3 -39.52 10.70 -11.03
N ASN A 4 -38.34 10.82 -10.44
CA ASN A 4 -37.29 9.80 -10.33
C ASN A 4 -37.84 8.43 -9.91
N ARG A 5 -37.13 7.36 -10.29
CA ARG A 5 -36.73 6.31 -9.34
C ARG A 5 -35.56 5.49 -9.89
N VAL A 6 -34.38 5.91 -9.45
CA VAL A 6 -33.23 5.11 -8.99
C VAL A 6 -33.43 3.61 -9.14
N ARG A 7 -32.63 2.97 -10.01
CA ARG A 7 -32.40 1.53 -9.92
C ARG A 7 -31.32 1.29 -8.88
N ASP A 8 -31.73 0.53 -7.88
CA ASP A 8 -30.99 0.09 -6.71
C ASP A 8 -29.51 -0.19 -6.96
N ASN A 9 -28.67 0.44 -6.15
CA ASN A 9 -27.28 0.03 -5.96
C ASN A 9 -27.20 -0.78 -4.66
N PRO A 10 -26.96 -2.11 -4.71
CA PRO A 10 -26.55 -2.84 -3.54
C PRO A 10 -25.11 -3.35 -3.73
N LEU A 11 -24.13 -2.45 -3.60
CA LEU A 11 -22.82 -2.82 -3.05
C LEU A 11 -22.80 -2.52 -1.55
N SER A 12 -23.81 -3.01 -0.83
CA SER A 12 -23.73 -3.14 0.63
C SER A 12 -22.91 -4.38 0.97
N GLY A 13 -21.59 -4.21 1.16
CA GLY A 13 -20.72 -5.36 1.36
C GLY A 13 -19.31 -5.07 1.85
N ARG A 14 -19.17 -4.26 2.92
CA ARG A 14 -17.89 -3.78 3.50
C ARG A 14 -17.03 -2.97 2.50
N PRO A 15 -16.36 -1.88 2.93
CA PRO A 15 -15.45 -1.18 2.04
C PRO A 15 -14.38 -2.16 1.54
N TYR A 16 -14.27 -2.27 0.21
CA TYR A 16 -13.19 -2.99 -0.45
C TYR A 16 -12.05 -2.03 -0.68
N SER A 17 -10.93 -2.24 0.01
CA SER A 17 -9.78 -1.35 -0.06
C SER A 17 -8.60 -2.06 -0.67
N GLN A 18 -7.99 -1.41 -1.66
CA GLN A 18 -6.69 -1.80 -2.17
C GLN A 18 -5.62 -1.15 -1.31
N ILE A 19 -4.60 -1.92 -0.95
CA ILE A 19 -3.46 -1.44 -0.16
C ILE A 19 -2.20 -1.58 -0.98
N LEU A 20 -1.50 -0.45 -1.19
CA LEU A 20 -0.20 -0.40 -1.82
C LEU A 20 0.90 -0.25 -0.77
N PRO A 21 1.78 -1.24 -0.59
CA PRO A 21 2.92 -1.11 0.29
C PRO A 21 4.09 -0.42 -0.43
N ASP A 22 4.70 0.55 0.25
CA ASP A 22 6.00 1.13 -0.09
C ASP A 22 7.16 0.18 0.30
N SER A 23 8.28 0.24 -0.42
CA SER A 23 9.47 -0.59 -0.23
C SER A 23 10.03 -0.48 1.19
N ASN A 24 10.09 0.74 1.74
CA ASN A 24 10.63 1.01 3.07
C ASN A 24 9.72 0.46 4.17
N PHE A 25 8.40 0.50 3.96
CA PHE A 25 7.43 -0.12 4.86
C PHE A 25 7.60 -1.64 4.93
N VAL A 26 7.74 -2.30 3.77
CA VAL A 26 7.97 -3.74 3.67
C VAL A 26 9.23 -4.14 4.43
N ILE A 27 10.34 -3.45 4.16
CA ILE A 27 11.62 -3.69 4.84
C ILE A 27 11.46 -3.50 6.35
N ALA A 28 10.78 -2.45 6.79
CA ALA A 28 10.60 -2.16 8.21
C ALA A 28 9.78 -3.24 8.95
N LEU A 29 8.73 -3.79 8.32
CA LEU A 29 7.94 -4.88 8.90
C LEU A 29 8.73 -6.17 9.01
N LEU A 30 9.42 -6.55 7.93
CA LEU A 30 10.21 -7.78 7.91
C LEU A 30 11.34 -7.73 8.94
N ARG A 31 11.99 -6.58 9.12
CA ARG A 31 13.00 -6.35 10.17
C ARG A 31 12.50 -6.59 11.59
N LYS A 32 11.21 -6.36 11.82
CA LYS A 32 10.54 -6.59 13.11
C LYS A 32 9.94 -7.99 13.20
N HIS A 33 10.18 -8.86 12.22
CA HIS A 33 9.60 -10.19 12.11
C HIS A 33 8.06 -10.17 12.11
N ARG A 34 7.46 -9.14 11.52
CA ARG A 34 6.01 -8.97 11.46
C ARG A 34 5.52 -9.28 10.06
N ASP A 35 4.46 -10.07 9.97
CA ASP A 35 3.84 -10.38 8.70
C ASP A 35 3.02 -9.19 8.20
N LEU A 36 3.34 -8.73 6.99
CA LEU A 36 2.70 -7.55 6.41
C LEU A 36 1.20 -7.74 6.19
N GLU A 37 0.76 -8.93 5.76
CA GLU A 37 -0.64 -9.19 5.47
C GLU A 37 -1.45 -9.26 6.76
N ASP A 38 -0.94 -9.98 7.75
CA ASP A 38 -1.63 -10.19 9.02
C ASP A 38 -1.76 -8.86 9.79
N GLU A 39 -0.70 -8.04 9.80
CA GLU A 39 -0.71 -6.71 10.42
C GLU A 39 -1.73 -5.78 9.76
N ILE A 40 -1.81 -5.75 8.43
CA ILE A 40 -2.76 -4.90 7.71
C ILE A 40 -4.20 -5.39 7.93
N LYS A 41 -4.44 -6.71 7.89
CA LYS A 41 -5.77 -7.29 8.14
C LYS A 41 -6.25 -7.07 9.58
N ALA A 42 -5.34 -7.01 10.54
CA ALA A 42 -5.68 -6.72 11.93
C ALA A 42 -6.14 -5.28 12.13
N GLU A 43 -5.59 -4.33 11.36
CA GLU A 43 -5.88 -2.90 11.51
C GLU A 43 -7.01 -2.42 10.58
N VAL A 44 -7.04 -2.87 9.33
CA VAL A 44 -8.01 -2.40 8.33
C VAL A 44 -9.27 -3.23 8.37
N ARG A 45 -10.39 -2.59 8.70
CA ARG A 45 -11.71 -3.22 8.65
C ARG A 45 -12.18 -3.35 7.20
N GLY A 46 -12.71 -4.51 6.85
CA GLY A 46 -13.33 -4.73 5.55
C GLY A 46 -12.64 -5.82 4.75
N LYS A 47 -12.94 -5.88 3.46
CA LYS A 47 -12.25 -6.77 2.53
C LYS A 47 -11.10 -5.99 1.94
N ILE A 48 -9.87 -6.47 2.11
CA ILE A 48 -8.71 -5.82 1.54
C ILE A 48 -8.07 -6.68 0.44
N VAL A 49 -7.36 -6.01 -0.47
CA VAL A 49 -6.39 -6.65 -1.37
C VAL A 49 -5.07 -5.90 -1.26
N ILE A 50 -3.98 -6.64 -1.11
CA ILE A 50 -2.64 -6.07 -1.17
C ILE A 50 -2.17 -6.18 -2.61
N VAL A 51 -1.79 -5.06 -3.20
CA VAL A 51 -1.30 -4.98 -4.57
C VAL A 51 0.07 -4.33 -4.51
N VAL A 52 1.04 -4.90 -5.21
CA VAL A 52 2.41 -4.37 -5.23
C VAL A 52 2.62 -3.65 -6.55
N LEU A 53 3.04 -2.39 -6.50
CA LEU A 53 3.40 -1.66 -7.70
C LEU A 53 4.74 -2.20 -8.24
N ASP A 54 4.86 -2.36 -9.55
CA ASP A 54 6.10 -2.80 -10.21
C ASP A 54 7.32 -1.93 -9.85
N LEU A 55 7.14 -0.62 -9.66
CA LEU A 55 8.21 0.29 -9.21
C LEU A 55 8.70 -0.02 -7.79
N VAL A 56 7.83 -0.54 -6.91
CA VAL A 56 8.24 -1.02 -5.57
C VAL A 56 9.09 -2.28 -5.71
N ILE A 57 8.75 -3.18 -6.63
CA ILE A 57 9.59 -4.35 -6.96
C ILE A 57 10.94 -3.89 -7.50
N TRP A 58 10.95 -2.97 -8.46
CA TRP A 58 12.17 -2.41 -9.04
C TRP A 58 13.07 -1.77 -7.97
N GLU A 59 12.49 -1.02 -7.04
CA GLU A 59 13.26 -0.41 -5.95
C GLU A 59 13.87 -1.46 -5.03
N LEU A 60 13.11 -2.49 -4.64
CA LEU A 60 13.63 -3.60 -3.83
C LEU A 60 14.74 -4.35 -4.57
N GLU A 61 14.62 -4.57 -5.88
CA GLU A 61 15.69 -5.15 -6.69
C GLU A 61 16.94 -4.26 -6.71
N ARG A 62 16.77 -2.94 -6.88
CA ARG A 62 17.86 -1.98 -6.84
C ARG A 62 18.59 -2.02 -5.50
N LEU A 63 17.86 -2.03 -4.38
CA LEU A 63 18.41 -2.14 -3.03
C LEU A 63 19.10 -3.50 -2.79
N ALA A 64 18.54 -4.59 -3.33
CA ALA A 64 19.09 -5.93 -3.21
C ALA A 64 20.45 -6.12 -3.92
N ARG A 65 20.75 -5.30 -4.94
CA ARG A 65 22.01 -5.33 -5.68
C ARG A 65 23.16 -4.64 -4.93
N THR A 66 22.87 -3.81 -3.93
CA THR A 66 23.91 -3.16 -3.13
C THR A 66 24.68 -4.20 -2.31
N ARG A 67 26.02 -4.24 -2.40
CA ARG A 67 26.82 -5.21 -1.65
C ARG A 67 26.83 -4.90 -0.16
N SER A 68 26.64 -5.93 0.65
CA SER A 68 26.96 -5.98 2.08
C SER A 68 26.29 -4.95 2.99
N SER A 69 24.99 -4.70 2.79
CA SER A 69 24.18 -3.92 3.75
C SER A 69 23.04 -4.76 4.32
N ALA A 70 22.65 -4.43 5.57
CA ALA A 70 21.43 -4.98 6.17
C ALA A 70 20.22 -4.69 5.26
N THR A 71 20.17 -3.49 4.65
CA THR A 71 19.13 -3.09 3.69
C THR A 71 19.04 -4.05 2.51
N ALA A 72 20.16 -4.45 1.89
CA ALA A 72 20.15 -5.38 0.76
C ALA A 72 19.62 -6.76 1.16
N THR A 73 19.92 -7.22 2.39
CA THR A 73 19.39 -8.49 2.93
C THR A 73 17.88 -8.42 3.09
N TRP A 74 17.36 -7.34 3.67
CA TRP A 74 15.92 -7.17 3.86
C TRP A 74 15.16 -6.89 2.57
N ALA A 75 15.79 -6.23 1.59
CA ALA A 75 15.21 -6.05 0.26
C ALA A 75 15.03 -7.40 -0.46
N LYS A 76 16.03 -8.29 -0.39
CA LYS A 76 15.92 -9.68 -0.90
C LYS A 76 14.82 -10.46 -0.17
N ALA A 77 14.71 -10.29 1.15
CA ALA A 77 13.63 -10.90 1.92
C ALA A 77 12.26 -10.36 1.49
N GLY A 78 12.14 -9.06 1.18
CA GLY A 78 10.93 -8.44 0.63
C GLY A 78 10.51 -9.03 -0.71
N LEU A 79 11.45 -9.15 -1.66
CA LEU A 79 11.19 -9.80 -2.95
C LEU A 79 10.74 -11.25 -2.79
N ALA A 80 11.42 -12.02 -1.93
CA ALA A 80 11.06 -13.40 -1.65
C ALA A 80 9.68 -13.50 -0.97
N PHE A 81 9.36 -12.58 -0.07
CA PHE A 81 8.06 -12.50 0.60
C PHE A 81 6.93 -12.26 -0.42
N PHE A 82 7.07 -11.26 -1.28
CA PHE A 82 6.09 -10.97 -2.33
C PHE A 82 5.91 -12.13 -3.31
N SER A 83 7.00 -12.75 -3.75
CA SER A 83 6.94 -13.93 -4.63
C SER A 83 6.21 -15.10 -3.99
N ARG A 84 6.46 -15.39 -2.69
CA ARG A 84 5.78 -16.48 -1.96
C ARG A 84 4.29 -16.22 -1.72
N ARG A 85 3.93 -14.96 -1.45
CA ARG A 85 2.53 -14.56 -1.21
C ARG A 85 1.72 -14.45 -2.50
N ASN A 86 2.39 -14.36 -3.65
CA ASN A 86 1.76 -14.25 -4.97
C ASN A 86 0.78 -13.05 -5.05
N TYR A 87 1.19 -11.90 -4.51
CA TYR A 87 0.37 -10.69 -4.61
C TYR A 87 0.25 -10.24 -6.07
N PRO A 88 -0.91 -9.67 -6.46
CA PRO A 88 -1.04 -9.00 -7.74
C PRO A 88 0.01 -7.90 -7.88
N ILE A 89 0.69 -7.89 -9.01
CA ILE A 89 1.58 -6.80 -9.40
C ILE A 89 0.81 -5.86 -10.32
N ALA A 90 0.76 -4.59 -9.96
CA ALA A 90 0.20 -3.55 -10.82
C ALA A 90 1.32 -2.81 -11.54
N GLU A 91 1.10 -2.51 -12.82
CA GLU A 91 2.02 -1.69 -13.60
C GLU A 91 1.84 -0.21 -13.24
N HIS A 92 2.95 0.50 -13.07
CA HIS A 92 2.91 1.95 -12.91
C HIS A 92 2.39 2.62 -14.18
N LYS A 93 1.60 3.68 -14.00
CA LYS A 93 1.08 4.46 -15.12
C LYS A 93 2.19 5.34 -15.69
N PRO A 94 2.19 5.63 -17.01
CA PRO A 94 3.12 6.57 -17.60
C PRO A 94 3.03 7.93 -16.90
N GLY A 95 4.18 8.49 -16.52
CA GLY A 95 4.25 9.78 -15.84
C GLY A 95 5.44 9.85 -14.88
N PRO A 96 5.24 9.79 -13.56
CA PRO A 96 6.35 9.90 -12.62
C PRO A 96 7.31 8.72 -12.74
N SER A 97 8.62 9.00 -12.71
CA SER A 97 9.66 7.97 -12.53
C SER A 97 10.00 7.73 -11.05
N ASP A 98 9.50 8.60 -10.18
CA ASP A 98 9.65 8.52 -8.74
C ASP A 98 8.61 7.57 -8.13
N VAL A 99 9.04 6.75 -7.16
CA VAL A 99 8.20 5.71 -6.56
C VAL A 99 7.02 6.31 -5.80
N ASP A 100 7.27 7.35 -5.00
CA ASP A 100 6.25 7.99 -4.16
C ASP A 100 5.19 8.68 -5.01
N ALA A 101 5.63 9.45 -6.01
CA ALA A 101 4.73 10.08 -6.97
C ALA A 101 3.92 9.06 -7.76
N SER A 102 4.49 7.90 -8.08
CA SER A 102 3.80 6.81 -8.79
C SER A 102 2.77 6.10 -7.91
N LEU A 103 3.07 5.87 -6.63
CA LEU A 103 2.12 5.34 -5.66
C LEU A 103 0.91 6.29 -5.53
N ILE A 104 1.17 7.59 -5.37
CA ILE A 104 0.13 8.62 -5.30
C ILE A 104 -0.71 8.64 -6.59
N ALA A 105 -0.05 8.71 -7.75
CA ALA A 105 -0.73 8.75 -9.05
C ALA A 105 -1.61 7.51 -9.25
N PHE A 106 -1.12 6.34 -8.86
CA PHE A 106 -1.91 5.11 -8.89
C PHE A 106 -3.13 5.24 -7.99
N ALA A 107 -2.95 5.60 -6.72
CA ALA A 107 -4.05 5.68 -5.75
C ALA A 107 -5.16 6.67 -6.16
N LEU A 108 -4.79 7.80 -6.77
CA LEU A 108 -5.75 8.82 -7.23
C LEU A 108 -6.54 8.44 -8.48
N THR A 109 -6.00 7.53 -9.30
CA THR A 109 -6.58 7.22 -10.62
C THR A 109 -7.31 5.89 -10.63
N GLU A 110 -7.23 5.11 -9.57
CA GLU A 110 -7.97 3.86 -9.43
C GLU A 110 -9.44 4.07 -9.04
N LYS A 111 -10.29 3.19 -9.57
CA LYS A 111 -11.72 3.16 -9.21
C LYS A 111 -11.95 2.54 -7.83
N ILE A 112 -11.02 1.69 -7.40
CA ILE A 112 -11.06 1.02 -6.10
C ILE A 112 -10.42 1.97 -5.08
N PRO A 113 -11.08 2.22 -3.93
CA PRO A 113 -10.48 2.98 -2.84
C PRO A 113 -9.11 2.41 -2.47
N THR A 114 -8.07 3.21 -2.64
CA THR A 114 -6.68 2.78 -2.50
C THR A 114 -6.00 3.53 -1.37
N ALA A 115 -5.39 2.78 -0.45
CA ALA A 115 -4.57 3.31 0.63
C ALA A 115 -3.09 2.96 0.41
N ILE A 116 -2.20 3.78 0.94
CA ILE A 116 -0.74 3.58 0.84
C ILE A 116 -0.16 3.26 2.22
N ALA A 117 0.59 2.17 2.32
CA ALA A 117 1.30 1.79 3.53
C ALA A 117 2.76 2.26 3.44
N THR A 118 3.15 3.22 4.27
CA THR A 118 4.49 3.83 4.24
C THR A 118 5.03 4.08 5.66
N ILE A 119 6.33 4.35 5.76
CA ILE A 119 6.96 4.90 6.97
C ILE A 119 7.52 6.30 6.74
N ASP A 120 7.42 6.81 5.51
CA ASP A 120 7.92 8.11 5.11
C ASP A 120 6.94 9.22 5.53
N ARG A 121 7.48 10.22 6.22
CA ARG A 121 6.69 11.34 6.75
C ARG A 121 6.33 12.37 5.67
N GLU A 122 7.20 12.55 4.67
CA GLU A 122 6.95 13.43 3.54
C GLU A 122 5.87 12.83 2.65
N LEU A 123 5.96 11.53 2.35
CA LEU A 123 4.89 10.82 1.65
C LEU A 123 3.59 10.91 2.44
N LYS A 124 3.60 10.60 3.75
CA LYS A 124 2.40 10.75 4.59
C LYS A 124 1.76 12.14 4.50
N SER A 125 2.57 13.20 4.60
CA SER A 125 2.07 14.56 4.49
C SER A 125 1.42 14.84 3.14
N ALA A 126 1.98 14.29 2.05
CA ALA A 126 1.39 14.39 0.73
C ALA A 126 0.06 13.64 0.65
N LEU A 127 -0.01 12.41 1.19
CA LEU A 127 -1.25 11.61 1.24
C LEU A 127 -2.37 12.34 1.96
N ASP A 128 -2.08 12.96 3.11
CA ASP A 128 -3.06 13.74 3.86
C ASP A 128 -3.60 14.92 3.07
N SER A 129 -2.71 15.66 2.38
CA SER A 129 -3.11 16.81 1.56
C SER A 129 -4.02 16.43 0.39
N LEU A 130 -3.94 15.18 -0.06
CA LEU A 130 -4.68 14.63 -1.19
C LEU A 130 -5.90 13.79 -0.74
N GLY A 131 -6.12 13.63 0.57
CA GLY A 131 -7.19 12.80 1.11
C GLY A 131 -7.03 11.30 0.81
N ILE A 132 -5.78 10.84 0.58
CA ILE A 132 -5.49 9.43 0.32
C ILE A 132 -5.31 8.72 1.66
N PRO A 133 -6.05 7.64 1.94
CA PRO A 133 -5.88 6.88 3.17
C PRO A 133 -4.46 6.29 3.27
N SER A 134 -3.95 6.17 4.48
CA SER A 134 -2.60 5.68 4.72
C SER A 134 -2.53 4.70 5.88
N ILE A 135 -1.52 3.83 5.84
CA ILE A 135 -1.23 2.87 6.91
C ILE A 135 0.20 3.07 7.38
N LEU A 136 0.36 3.27 8.69
CA LEU A 136 1.64 3.58 9.31
C LEU A 136 1.94 2.62 10.47
N PRO A 137 3.20 2.33 10.80
CA PRO A 137 3.54 1.66 12.04
C PRO A 137 3.21 2.54 13.26
N ARG A 138 2.64 1.95 14.31
CA ARG A 138 2.54 2.63 15.61
C ARG A 138 3.91 2.77 16.27
N THR A 139 4.07 3.76 17.14
CA THR A 139 5.28 3.97 17.94
C THR A 139 5.61 2.77 18.83
N SER A 140 4.59 2.07 19.34
CA SER A 140 4.75 0.87 20.16
C SER A 140 4.71 -0.40 19.30
N HIS A 141 3.51 -0.88 18.98
CA HIS A 141 3.27 -2.12 18.27
C HIS A 141 2.03 -2.02 17.38
N GLY A 142 1.99 -2.81 16.31
CA GLY A 142 0.89 -2.81 15.34
C GLY A 142 1.05 -1.77 14.23
N LEU A 143 -0.06 -1.54 13.52
CA LEU A 143 -0.24 -0.50 12.52
C LEU A 143 -1.34 0.46 12.95
N VAL A 144 -1.42 1.61 12.30
CA VAL A 144 -2.56 2.54 12.37
C VAL A 144 -3.04 2.83 10.97
N ALA A 145 -4.34 2.70 10.74
CA ALA A 145 -5.01 3.05 9.50
C ALA A 145 -5.66 4.44 9.64
N GLU A 146 -5.24 5.39 8.81
CA GLU A 146 -5.70 6.78 8.82
C GLU A 146 -6.40 7.14 7.50
N GLY A 147 -7.41 8.02 7.56
CA GLY A 147 -8.15 8.47 6.38
C GLY A 147 -9.11 7.45 5.77
N PHE A 148 -9.30 6.28 6.40
CA PHE A 148 -10.30 5.30 5.96
C PHE A 148 -11.71 5.79 6.35
N HIS A 149 -12.51 6.19 5.37
CA HIS A 149 -13.93 6.45 5.56
C HIS A 149 -14.68 5.10 5.58
N LEU A 150 -15.08 4.66 6.78
CA LEU A 150 -15.89 3.46 7.02
C LEU A 150 -17.38 3.72 6.86
#